data_AF-A0A938R401-F1
#
_entry.id   AF-A0A938R401-F1
#
_cell.length_a   1.000
_cell.length_b   1.000
_cell.length_c   1.000
_cell.angle_alpha   90.00
_cell.angle_beta   90.00
_cell.angle_gamma   90.00
#
_symmetry.space_group_name_H-M   'P 1'
#
loop_
_entity.id
_entity.type
_entity.pdbx_description
1 polymer ?
#
loop_
_entity_poly.entity_id
_entity_poly.type
_entity_poly.pdbx_seq_one_letter_code
_entity_poly.pdbx_strand_id
1 'polypeptide(L)'
;MLRRQGGRKTDELRPIRIEPHYLDFAPGSALVTWGRTRVLCAATVQEQAPPFRQHTGGGWVTAEYAMLPPATHTRQSREGPGARPRGRSQEIQRLIGRSLRAVVDLEALGERTVVLDCDVLQADGGTRAAAISGAFVALCLALEPLRRREVLEVLPVTHQVAAVSLGVVEGELLLDLDYDEDSRAEVDANFVATGRGDLVEVQASAEAGPFPPALLPEMLALALTGIGRLALLQQEVLSPWLPVPW
;
A
#
# COMPACT_ATOMS: atom_id res chain seq x y z
N MET A 1 -9.51 4.83 29.23
CA MET A 1 -8.50 4.37 28.25
C MET A 1 -9.10 3.24 27.46
N LEU A 2 -9.27 3.45 26.15
CA LEU A 2 -9.72 2.43 25.21
C LEU A 2 -8.76 1.23 25.27
N ARG A 3 -9.30 0.02 25.42
CA ARG A 3 -8.49 -1.20 25.48
C ARG A 3 -8.27 -1.74 24.06
N ARG A 4 -7.13 -1.39 23.46
CA ARG A 4 -6.73 -1.88 22.13
C ARG A 4 -6.39 -3.36 22.14
N GLN A 5 -6.63 -4.06 21.03
CA GLN A 5 -6.22 -5.45 20.87
C GLN A 5 -4.72 -5.61 21.15
N GLY A 6 -4.36 -6.62 21.95
CA GLY A 6 -2.97 -6.88 22.33
C GLY A 6 -2.36 -5.86 23.31
N GLY A 7 -3.13 -4.89 23.80
CA GLY A 7 -2.62 -3.85 24.72
C GLY A 7 -1.73 -2.81 24.04
N ARG A 8 -1.85 -2.63 22.72
CA ARG A 8 -1.09 -1.65 21.93
C ARG A 8 -1.29 -0.22 22.45
N LYS A 9 -0.23 0.59 22.38
CA LYS A 9 -0.31 2.04 22.59
C LYS A 9 -1.03 2.74 21.44
N THR A 10 -1.37 4.01 21.63
CA THR A 10 -2.06 4.82 20.60
C THR A 10 -1.19 5.06 19.37
N ASP A 11 0.14 5.11 19.53
CA ASP A 11 1.13 5.35 18.48
C ASP A 11 1.81 4.07 17.95
N GLU A 12 1.19 2.91 18.17
CA GLU A 12 1.79 1.61 17.91
C GLU A 12 1.13 0.88 16.74
N LEU A 13 1.95 0.53 15.74
CA LEU A 13 1.59 -0.38 14.66
C LEU A 13 1.34 -1.79 15.24
N ARG A 14 0.41 -2.53 14.65
CA ARG A 14 0.30 -3.98 14.87
C ARG A 14 1.57 -4.68 14.39
N PRO A 15 1.83 -5.94 14.79
CA PRO A 15 2.96 -6.71 14.27
C PRO A 15 2.90 -6.83 12.75
N ILE A 16 4.01 -6.51 12.07
CA ILE A 16 4.11 -6.54 10.61
C ILE A 16 5.22 -7.49 10.18
N ARG A 17 4.95 -8.35 9.21
CA ARG A 17 5.92 -9.17 8.49
C ARG A 17 5.64 -9.07 7.00
N ILE A 18 6.68 -8.84 6.21
CA ILE A 18 6.60 -8.89 4.75
C ILE A 18 7.46 -10.07 4.31
N GLU A 19 6.83 -11.05 3.66
CA GLU A 19 7.51 -12.23 3.14
C GLU A 19 7.73 -12.04 1.63
N PRO A 20 8.96 -11.73 1.17
CA PRO A 20 9.26 -11.52 -0.24
C PRO A 20 9.30 -12.83 -1.02
N HIS A 21 9.14 -12.77 -2.34
CA HIS A 21 9.17 -13.92 -3.26
C HIS A 21 8.16 -15.01 -2.88
N TYR A 22 6.96 -14.60 -2.45
CA TYR A 22 5.93 -15.53 -2.01
C TYR A 22 5.34 -16.40 -3.14
N LEU A 23 5.30 -15.87 -4.37
CA LEU A 23 4.87 -16.59 -5.57
C LEU A 23 6.08 -16.91 -6.46
N ASP A 24 6.20 -18.17 -6.86
CA ASP A 24 7.30 -18.64 -7.72
C ASP A 24 7.29 -18.03 -9.13
N PHE A 25 6.09 -17.75 -9.66
CA PHE A 25 5.92 -17.33 -11.05
C PHE A 25 5.86 -15.82 -11.25
N ALA A 26 5.61 -15.05 -10.17
CA ALA A 26 5.52 -13.60 -10.26
C ALA A 26 6.95 -13.02 -10.31
N PRO A 27 7.28 -12.13 -11.27
CA PRO A 27 8.59 -11.47 -11.33
C PRO A 27 8.99 -10.79 -10.00
N GLY A 28 8.01 -10.24 -9.29
CA GLY A 28 8.15 -9.82 -7.90
C GLY A 28 6.88 -10.10 -7.13
N SER A 29 7.00 -10.52 -5.88
CA SER A 29 5.85 -10.76 -5.01
C SER A 29 6.20 -10.59 -3.54
N ALA A 30 5.18 -10.29 -2.74
CA ALA A 30 5.28 -10.20 -1.29
C ALA A 30 3.96 -10.58 -0.61
N LEU A 31 4.01 -11.42 0.41
CA LEU A 31 2.89 -11.60 1.33
C LEU A 31 3.06 -10.68 2.55
N VAL A 32 2.15 -9.73 2.71
CA VAL A 32 2.11 -8.84 3.86
C VAL A 32 1.21 -9.42 4.94
N THR A 33 1.76 -9.58 6.12
CA THR A 33 1.10 -9.95 7.37
C THR A 33 1.11 -8.74 8.29
N TRP A 34 -0.03 -8.12 8.53
CA TRP A 34 -0.17 -6.92 9.34
C TRP A 34 -1.26 -7.12 10.40
N GLY A 35 -0.87 -7.47 11.62
CA GLY A 35 -1.80 -8.01 12.61
C GLY A 35 -2.50 -9.26 12.08
N ARG A 36 -3.82 -9.21 11.88
CA ARG A 36 -4.59 -10.26 11.20
C ARG A 36 -4.87 -9.98 9.73
N THR A 37 -4.58 -8.78 9.23
CA THR A 37 -4.68 -8.47 7.79
C THR A 37 -3.61 -9.22 7.01
N ARG A 38 -4.00 -9.85 5.90
CA ARG A 38 -3.13 -10.61 4.99
C ARG A 38 -3.40 -10.15 3.56
N VAL A 39 -2.38 -9.59 2.91
CA VAL A 39 -2.47 -9.12 1.52
C VAL A 39 -1.32 -9.71 0.73
N LEU A 40 -1.66 -10.41 -0.35
CA LEU A 40 -0.70 -10.87 -1.34
C LEU A 40 -0.55 -9.78 -2.40
N CYS A 41 0.67 -9.31 -2.60
CA CYS A 41 1.01 -8.36 -3.63
C CYS A 41 1.91 -9.04 -4.66
N ALA A 42 1.54 -8.98 -5.94
CA ALA A 42 2.34 -9.48 -7.05
C ALA A 42 2.56 -8.37 -8.08
N ALA A 43 3.73 -8.36 -8.70
CA ALA A 43 4.11 -7.40 -9.72
C ALA A 43 4.44 -8.14 -11.02
N THR A 44 3.74 -7.77 -12.09
CA THR A 44 3.98 -8.28 -13.44
C THR A 44 4.49 -7.15 -14.32
N VAL A 45 5.60 -7.37 -15.04
CA VAL A 45 6.11 -6.42 -16.02
C VAL A 45 5.66 -6.85 -17.42
N GLN A 46 4.96 -5.96 -18.11
CA GLN A 46 4.53 -6.12 -19.49
C GLN A 46 5.42 -5.25 -20.38
N GLU A 47 5.98 -5.84 -21.44
CA GLU A 47 6.82 -5.16 -22.45
C GLU A 47 5.97 -4.30 -23.43
N GLN A 48 4.96 -3.60 -22.88
CA GLN A 48 4.09 -2.70 -23.64
C GLN A 48 3.51 -1.62 -22.71
N ALA A 49 3.59 -0.36 -23.14
CA ALA A 49 2.89 0.76 -22.52
C ALA A 49 1.37 0.76 -22.89
N PRO A 50 0.50 1.33 -22.05
CA PRO A 50 -0.92 1.45 -22.40
C PRO A 50 -1.11 2.33 -23.64
N PRO A 51 -2.21 2.19 -24.41
CA PRO A 51 -2.36 2.87 -25.70
C PRO A 51 -2.14 4.39 -25.70
N PHE A 52 -2.48 5.09 -24.61
CA PHE A 52 -2.29 6.54 -24.47
C PHE A 52 -0.84 6.96 -24.13
N ARG A 53 0.05 5.99 -23.88
CA ARG A 53 1.49 6.17 -23.59
C ARG A 53 2.40 5.50 -24.63
N GLN A 54 1.84 4.78 -25.60
CA GLN A 54 2.64 4.19 -26.68
C GLN A 54 3.34 5.30 -27.47
N HIS A 55 4.59 5.06 -27.83
CA HIS A 55 5.45 5.99 -28.59
C HIS A 55 5.83 7.28 -27.84
N THR A 56 5.57 7.39 -26.53
CA THR A 56 6.05 8.52 -25.73
C THR A 56 7.43 8.25 -25.12
N GLY A 57 7.94 7.01 -25.19
CA GLY A 57 9.16 6.60 -24.50
C GLY A 57 8.99 6.26 -23.01
N GLY A 58 7.81 6.57 -22.44
CA GLY A 58 7.55 6.45 -21.01
C GLY A 58 6.65 5.28 -20.65
N GLY A 59 6.89 4.71 -19.48
CA GLY A 59 6.18 3.57 -18.94
C GLY A 59 4.94 3.92 -18.12
N TRP A 60 4.40 2.90 -17.48
CA TRP A 60 3.21 3.02 -16.64
C TRP A 60 3.23 2.06 -15.47
N VAL A 61 2.62 2.46 -14.37
CA VAL A 61 2.34 1.58 -13.23
C VAL A 61 0.85 1.61 -12.97
N THR A 62 0.22 0.46 -12.81
CA THR A 62 -1.20 0.34 -12.51
C THR A 62 -1.44 -0.75 -11.46
N ALA A 63 -2.63 -0.78 -10.88
CA ALA A 63 -2.96 -1.77 -9.85
C ALA A 63 -4.37 -2.33 -10.00
N GLU A 64 -4.50 -3.61 -9.68
CA GLU A 64 -5.73 -4.33 -9.42
C GLU A 64 -5.80 -4.66 -7.93
N TYR A 65 -6.99 -4.55 -7.36
CA TYR A 65 -7.22 -4.83 -5.95
C TYR A 65 -8.48 -5.65 -5.84
N ALA A 66 -8.36 -6.79 -5.20
CA ALA A 66 -9.48 -7.66 -4.93
C ALA A 66 -9.43 -8.17 -3.50
N MET A 67 -10.59 -8.56 -3.00
CA MET A 67 -10.74 -9.15 -1.68
C MET A 67 -11.38 -10.53 -1.85
N LEU A 68 -10.76 -11.56 -1.27
CA LEU A 68 -11.35 -12.89 -1.30
C LEU A 68 -12.75 -12.85 -0.67
N PRO A 69 -13.75 -13.58 -1.23
CA PRO A 69 -15.10 -13.57 -0.70
C PRO A 69 -15.21 -13.80 0.82
N PRO A 70 -14.47 -14.74 1.44
CA PRO A 70 -14.48 -14.93 2.90
C PRO A 70 -13.35 -14.18 3.63
N ALA A 71 -12.74 -13.13 3.07
CA ALA A 71 -11.65 -12.41 3.74
C ALA A 71 -12.12 -11.62 4.97
N THR A 72 -13.40 -11.27 5.04
CA THR A 72 -14.05 -10.57 6.18
C THR A 72 -14.91 -11.52 7.01
N HIS A 73 -15.35 -11.07 8.20
CA HIS A 73 -16.25 -11.82 9.09
C HIS A 73 -17.51 -12.34 8.41
N THR A 74 -18.05 -11.55 7.47
CA THR A 74 -19.18 -11.96 6.61
C THR A 74 -18.68 -12.16 5.19
N ARG A 75 -19.09 -13.26 4.56
CA ARG A 75 -18.74 -13.54 3.17
C ARG A 75 -19.35 -12.48 2.24
N GLN A 76 -18.51 -11.89 1.41
CA GLN A 76 -18.92 -10.96 0.35
C GLN A 76 -19.11 -11.70 -0.98
N SER A 77 -19.96 -11.19 -1.87
CA SER A 77 -20.05 -11.72 -3.25
C SER A 77 -18.78 -11.44 -4.03
N ARG A 78 -18.28 -12.44 -4.76
CA ARG A 78 -17.12 -12.31 -5.65
C ARG A 78 -17.40 -11.26 -6.73
N GLU A 79 -16.46 -10.34 -6.92
CA GLU A 79 -16.44 -9.45 -8.09
C GLU A 79 -15.99 -10.30 -9.28
N GLY A 80 -16.85 -10.48 -10.28
CA GLY A 80 -16.62 -11.40 -11.39
C GLY A 80 -16.94 -10.77 -12.75
N PRO A 81 -16.60 -11.47 -13.85
CA PRO A 81 -16.82 -10.97 -15.20
C PRO A 81 -18.29 -10.61 -15.42
N GLY A 82 -18.57 -9.35 -15.75
CA GLY A 82 -19.92 -8.82 -15.99
C GLY A 82 -20.58 -8.13 -14.78
N ALA A 83 -20.04 -8.27 -13.57
CA ALA A 83 -20.42 -7.42 -12.45
C ALA A 83 -19.65 -6.09 -12.53
N ARG A 84 -20.34 -4.95 -12.31
CA ARG A 84 -19.64 -3.67 -12.18
C ARG A 84 -18.70 -3.75 -10.97
N PRO A 85 -17.39 -3.44 -11.11
CA PRO A 85 -16.47 -3.42 -9.99
C PRO A 85 -17.01 -2.48 -8.92
N ARG A 86 -16.89 -2.85 -7.65
CA ARG A 86 -17.42 -2.03 -6.56
C ARG A 86 -16.66 -0.70 -6.49
N GLY A 87 -17.35 0.38 -6.12
CA GLY A 87 -16.75 1.72 -6.03
C GLY A 87 -15.50 1.73 -5.12
N ARG A 88 -15.56 1.02 -3.99
CA ARG A 88 -14.43 0.86 -3.05
C ARG A 88 -13.21 0.18 -3.69
N SER A 89 -13.42 -0.87 -4.48
CA SER A 89 -12.32 -1.59 -5.15
C SER A 89 -11.65 -0.67 -6.19
N GLN A 90 -12.45 0.06 -6.98
CA GLN A 90 -11.94 1.04 -7.95
C GLN A 90 -11.17 2.19 -7.29
N GLU A 91 -11.67 2.71 -6.16
CA GLU A 91 -10.99 3.74 -5.38
C GLU A 91 -9.60 3.28 -4.92
N ILE A 92 -9.52 2.09 -4.32
CA ILE A 92 -8.29 1.52 -3.79
C ILE A 92 -7.30 1.20 -4.92
N GLN A 93 -7.76 0.63 -6.03
CA GLN A 93 -6.93 0.41 -7.23
C GLN A 93 -6.27 1.71 -7.70
N ARG A 94 -7.07 2.79 -7.79
CA ARG A 94 -6.55 4.09 -8.21
C ARG A 94 -5.59 4.67 -7.18
N LEU A 95 -5.85 4.48 -5.88
CA LEU A 95 -4.96 4.91 -4.79
C LEU A 95 -3.60 4.21 -4.87
N ILE A 96 -3.58 2.87 -4.97
CA ILE A 96 -2.33 2.09 -5.09
C ILE A 96 -1.55 2.53 -6.33
N GLY A 97 -2.22 2.63 -7.47
CA GLY A 97 -1.58 3.07 -8.72
C GLY A 97 -1.00 4.48 -8.63
N ARG A 98 -1.72 5.45 -8.02
CA ARG A 98 -1.18 6.81 -7.81
C ARG A 98 0.01 6.81 -6.87
N SER A 99 -0.08 6.04 -5.78
CA SER A 99 0.95 5.94 -4.75
C SER A 99 2.28 5.46 -5.33
N LEU A 100 2.25 4.40 -6.12
CA LEU A 100 3.45 3.83 -6.71
C LEU A 100 4.00 4.68 -7.88
N ARG A 101 3.13 5.23 -8.73
CA ARG A 101 3.58 6.13 -9.81
C ARG A 101 4.29 7.38 -9.30
N ALA A 102 3.98 7.84 -8.09
CA ALA A 102 4.63 9.01 -7.50
C ALA A 102 6.11 8.79 -7.17
N VAL A 103 6.55 7.54 -7.03
CA VAL A 103 7.93 7.17 -6.67
C VAL A 103 8.64 6.35 -7.74
N VAL A 104 8.10 6.31 -8.95
CA VAL A 104 8.68 5.60 -10.11
C VAL A 104 9.02 6.63 -11.18
N ASP A 105 10.25 6.58 -11.68
CA ASP A 105 10.63 7.33 -12.87
C ASP A 105 10.06 6.60 -14.10
N LEU A 106 8.95 7.12 -14.62
CA LEU A 106 8.26 6.51 -15.75
C LEU A 106 9.07 6.59 -17.04
N GLU A 107 9.97 7.54 -17.21
CA GLU A 107 10.82 7.62 -18.41
C GLU A 107 11.93 6.57 -18.31
N ALA A 108 12.57 6.44 -17.14
CA ALA A 108 13.59 5.40 -16.91
C ALA A 108 13.02 3.97 -16.95
N LEU A 109 11.72 3.79 -16.71
CA LEU A 109 11.04 2.51 -16.88
C LEU A 109 10.96 2.05 -18.36
N GLY A 110 10.99 3.01 -19.30
CA GLY A 110 10.76 2.78 -20.72
C GLY A 110 9.32 2.35 -21.02
N GLU A 111 9.02 1.99 -22.27
CA GLU A 111 7.65 1.63 -22.73
C GLU A 111 7.15 0.28 -22.20
N ARG A 112 7.03 0.17 -20.87
CA ARG A 112 6.57 -1.00 -20.13
C ARG A 112 5.44 -0.62 -19.19
N THR A 113 4.63 -1.60 -18.84
CA THR A 113 3.63 -1.47 -17.80
C THR A 113 3.96 -2.40 -16.66
N VAL A 114 4.04 -1.89 -15.43
CA VAL A 114 4.03 -2.73 -14.23
C VAL A 114 2.60 -2.79 -13.70
N VAL A 115 2.06 -4.00 -13.66
CA VAL A 115 0.73 -4.28 -13.09
C VAL A 115 0.93 -4.86 -11.70
N LEU A 116 0.30 -4.23 -10.70
CA LEU A 116 0.31 -4.68 -9.32
C LEU A 116 -1.02 -5.33 -8.96
N ASP A 117 -0.99 -6.62 -8.67
CA ASP A 117 -2.14 -7.36 -8.19
C ASP A 117 -2.09 -7.42 -6.66
N CYS A 118 -3.09 -6.84 -6.00
CA CYS A 118 -3.20 -6.79 -4.55
C CYS A 118 -4.43 -7.56 -4.07
N ASP A 119 -4.22 -8.82 -3.69
CA ASP A 119 -5.27 -9.74 -3.24
C ASP A 119 -5.32 -9.81 -1.71
N VAL A 120 -6.43 -9.34 -1.14
CA VAL A 120 -6.67 -9.47 0.30
C VAL A 120 -7.17 -10.88 0.62
N LEU A 121 -6.33 -11.63 1.32
CA LEU A 121 -6.61 -13.00 1.77
C LEU A 121 -7.39 -13.01 3.09
N GLN A 122 -7.10 -12.05 3.96
CA GLN A 122 -7.80 -11.84 5.23
C GLN A 122 -7.80 -10.34 5.57
N ALA A 123 -8.94 -9.80 6.00
CA ALA A 123 -9.13 -8.38 6.26
C ALA A 123 -9.50 -8.15 7.74
N ASP A 124 -8.71 -7.32 8.40
CA ASP A 124 -8.91 -6.88 9.79
C ASP A 124 -8.54 -5.39 9.93
N GLY A 125 -8.98 -4.55 8.99
CA GLY A 125 -8.61 -3.12 8.93
C GLY A 125 -7.26 -2.86 8.24
N GLY A 126 -7.09 -1.65 7.68
CA GLY A 126 -5.84 -1.21 7.06
C GLY A 126 -5.44 -1.89 5.75
N THR A 127 -6.34 -2.60 5.06
CA THR A 127 -5.98 -3.42 3.88
C THR A 127 -5.37 -2.61 2.73
N ARG A 128 -5.83 -1.38 2.50
CA ARG A 128 -5.29 -0.49 1.46
C ARG A 128 -3.86 -0.05 1.78
N ALA A 129 -3.56 0.22 3.05
CA ALA A 129 -2.24 0.61 3.52
C ALA A 129 -1.24 -0.56 3.42
N ALA A 130 -1.70 -1.76 3.81
CA ALA A 130 -0.96 -3.00 3.64
C ALA A 130 -0.67 -3.29 2.16
N ALA A 131 -1.66 -3.10 1.28
CA ALA A 131 -1.51 -3.28 -0.16
C ALA A 131 -0.46 -2.33 -0.76
N ILE A 132 -0.48 -1.03 -0.44
CA ILE A 132 0.54 -0.08 -0.93
C ILE A 132 1.94 -0.48 -0.47
N SER A 133 2.08 -0.80 0.82
CA SER A 133 3.39 -1.12 1.41
C SER A 133 3.97 -2.43 0.85
N GLY A 134 3.12 -3.44 0.61
CA GLY A 134 3.51 -4.70 -0.03
C GLY A 134 3.76 -4.59 -1.53
N ALA A 135 2.94 -3.82 -2.23
CA ALA A 135 3.07 -3.60 -3.67
C ALA A 135 4.35 -2.85 -4.01
N PHE A 136 4.81 -1.93 -3.15
CA PHE A 136 6.12 -1.30 -3.29
C PHE A 136 7.25 -2.34 -3.26
N VAL A 137 7.22 -3.28 -2.31
CA VAL A 137 8.21 -4.36 -2.21
C VAL A 137 8.15 -5.25 -3.46
N ALA A 138 6.95 -5.68 -3.87
CA ALA A 138 6.77 -6.51 -5.06
C ALA A 138 7.26 -5.81 -6.34
N LEU A 139 6.97 -4.52 -6.50
CA LEU A 139 7.45 -3.67 -7.60
C LEU A 139 8.98 -3.64 -7.67
N CYS A 140 9.63 -3.37 -6.54
CA CYS A 140 11.10 -3.34 -6.46
C CYS A 140 11.71 -4.69 -6.85
N LEU A 141 11.15 -5.78 -6.33
CA LEU A 141 11.62 -7.13 -6.64
C LEU A 141 11.41 -7.51 -8.11
N ALA A 142 10.36 -7.01 -8.77
CA ALA A 142 10.11 -7.25 -10.19
C ALA A 142 11.06 -6.46 -11.11
N LEU A 143 11.43 -5.24 -10.71
CA LEU A 143 12.30 -4.38 -11.50
C LEU A 143 13.79 -4.71 -11.33
N GLU A 144 14.19 -5.24 -10.19
CA GLU A 144 15.60 -5.56 -9.94
C GLU A 144 16.21 -6.53 -10.97
N PRO A 145 15.59 -7.68 -11.28
CA PRO A 145 16.12 -8.58 -12.30
C PRO A 145 16.31 -7.92 -13.66
N LEU A 146 15.47 -6.95 -14.03
CA LEU A 146 15.57 -6.21 -15.29
C LEU A 146 16.76 -5.25 -15.27
N ARG A 147 16.97 -4.52 -14.17
CA ARG A 147 18.17 -3.70 -13.98
C ARG A 147 19.44 -4.56 -14.01
N ARG A 148 19.47 -5.67 -13.26
CA ARG A 148 20.64 -6.56 -13.20
C ARG A 148 21.00 -7.19 -14.54
N ARG A 149 20.01 -7.38 -15.43
CA ARG A 149 20.20 -7.88 -16.80
C ARG A 149 20.43 -6.77 -17.82
N GLU A 150 20.57 -5.52 -17.37
CA GLU A 150 20.77 -4.33 -18.21
C GLU A 150 19.63 -4.09 -19.21
N VAL A 151 18.43 -4.64 -18.94
CA VAL A 151 17.19 -4.33 -19.67
C VAL A 151 16.69 -2.93 -19.27
N LEU A 152 16.93 -2.54 -18.02
CA LEU A 152 16.78 -1.18 -17.52
C LEU A 152 18.18 -0.65 -17.20
N GLU A 153 18.47 0.58 -17.63
CA GLU A 153 19.77 1.22 -17.38
C GLU A 153 19.99 1.49 -15.89
N VAL A 154 18.92 1.87 -15.18
CA VAL A 154 18.90 2.13 -13.74
C VAL A 154 17.67 1.49 -13.10
N LEU A 155 17.64 1.39 -11.77
CA LEU A 155 16.40 1.06 -11.08
C LEU A 155 15.46 2.28 -11.15
N PRO A 156 14.28 2.20 -11.79
CA PRO A 156 13.43 3.37 -12.01
C PRO A 156 12.55 3.66 -10.78
N VAL A 157 13.11 3.54 -9.57
CA VAL A 157 12.42 3.81 -8.31
C VAL A 157 13.17 4.92 -7.58
N THR A 158 12.51 6.06 -7.40
CA THR A 158 13.15 7.28 -6.90
C THR A 158 13.14 7.38 -5.39
N HIS A 159 12.11 6.83 -4.73
CA HIS A 159 11.92 6.88 -3.29
C HIS A 159 11.19 5.63 -2.78
N GLN A 160 11.32 5.35 -1.49
CA GLN A 160 10.39 4.46 -0.78
C GLN A 160 9.01 5.08 -0.70
N VAL A 161 7.96 4.25 -0.71
CA VAL A 161 6.59 4.66 -0.36
C VAL A 161 5.93 3.63 0.56
N ALA A 162 5.27 4.13 1.59
CA ALA A 162 4.45 3.33 2.48
C ALA A 162 3.19 4.11 2.88
N ALA A 163 2.26 3.39 3.49
CA ALA A 163 0.98 3.97 3.89
C ALA A 163 0.53 3.44 5.24
N VAL A 164 -0.23 4.24 5.98
CA VAL A 164 -0.86 3.87 7.25
C VAL A 164 -2.30 4.35 7.28
N SER A 165 -3.16 3.59 7.96
CA SER A 165 -4.44 4.10 8.45
C SER A 165 -4.29 4.58 9.89
N LEU A 166 -5.10 5.56 10.26
CA LEU A 166 -5.22 6.09 11.61
C LEU A 166 -6.60 6.73 11.76
N GLY A 167 -7.01 7.02 12.98
CA GLY A 167 -8.29 7.68 13.19
C GLY A 167 -8.55 8.05 14.63
N VAL A 168 -9.68 8.70 14.86
CA VAL A 168 -10.16 9.05 16.20
C VAL A 168 -11.20 8.03 16.63
N VAL A 169 -10.99 7.40 17.78
CA VAL A 169 -11.92 6.41 18.36
C VAL A 169 -12.13 6.74 19.83
N GLU A 170 -13.37 7.01 20.23
CA GLU A 170 -13.73 7.45 21.60
C GLU A 170 -12.90 8.69 22.04
N GLY A 171 -12.72 9.64 21.12
CA GLY A 171 -11.95 10.87 21.33
C GLY A 171 -10.42 10.70 21.33
N GLU A 172 -9.89 9.49 21.17
CA GLU A 172 -8.45 9.20 21.17
C GLU A 172 -7.92 9.02 19.74
N LEU A 173 -6.80 9.66 19.41
CA LEU A 173 -6.13 9.51 18.13
C LEU A 173 -5.27 8.23 18.12
N LEU A 174 -5.57 7.29 17.22
CA LEU A 174 -4.96 5.97 17.15
C LEU A 174 -4.32 5.68 15.80
N LEU A 175 -3.10 5.15 15.82
CA LEU A 175 -2.38 4.64 14.65
C LEU A 175 -2.78 3.19 14.37
N ASP A 176 -2.91 2.84 13.09
CA ASP A 176 -3.10 1.49 12.57
C ASP A 176 -4.31 0.78 13.18
N LEU A 177 -5.49 1.24 12.74
CA LEU A 177 -6.78 0.72 13.18
C LEU A 177 -6.99 -0.71 12.69
N ASP A 178 -7.40 -1.59 13.61
CA ASP A 178 -8.03 -2.86 13.22
C ASP A 178 -9.50 -2.68 12.83
N TYR A 179 -10.18 -3.73 12.39
CA TYR A 179 -11.57 -3.62 11.92
C TYR A 179 -12.53 -3.14 13.02
N ASP A 180 -12.31 -3.57 14.26
CA ASP A 180 -13.16 -3.20 15.39
C ASP A 180 -12.99 -1.71 15.74
N GLU A 181 -11.75 -1.23 15.73
CA GLU A 181 -11.40 0.19 15.90
C GLU A 181 -11.97 1.06 14.75
N ASP A 182 -11.75 0.66 13.50
CA ASP A 182 -12.20 1.35 12.28
C ASP A 182 -13.72 1.47 12.20
N SER A 183 -14.45 0.41 12.58
CA SER A 183 -15.92 0.38 12.56
C SER A 183 -16.58 1.34 13.56
N ARG A 184 -15.83 1.82 14.55
CA ARG A 184 -16.27 2.77 15.58
C ARG A 184 -15.60 4.13 15.45
N ALA A 185 -14.79 4.36 14.41
CA ALA A 185 -14.03 5.59 14.28
C ALA A 185 -14.96 6.79 14.04
N GLU A 186 -14.67 7.89 14.72
CA GLU A 186 -15.28 9.20 14.50
C GLU A 186 -14.66 9.89 13.28
N VAL A 187 -13.38 9.60 13.03
CA VAL A 187 -12.57 10.05 11.91
C VAL A 187 -11.73 8.87 11.41
N ASP A 188 -11.81 8.53 10.12
CA ASP A 188 -10.90 7.60 9.44
C ASP A 188 -9.98 8.39 8.51
N ALA A 189 -8.68 8.13 8.58
CA ALA A 189 -7.71 8.72 7.69
C ALA A 189 -6.66 7.71 7.20
N ASN A 190 -6.32 7.86 5.92
CA ASN A 190 -5.29 7.10 5.24
C ASN A 190 -4.23 8.06 4.71
N PHE A 191 -2.98 7.83 5.09
CA PHE A 191 -1.83 8.63 4.69
C PHE A 191 -0.88 7.78 3.88
N VAL A 192 -0.39 8.34 2.77
CA VAL A 192 0.66 7.77 1.93
C VAL A 192 1.79 8.78 1.84
N ALA A 193 3.00 8.37 2.18
CA ALA A 193 4.17 9.24 2.13
C ALA A 193 5.43 8.46 1.75
N THR A 194 6.45 9.20 1.33
CA THR A 194 7.76 8.63 1.06
C THR A 194 8.48 8.28 2.37
N GLY A 195 9.54 7.47 2.29
CA GLY A 195 10.40 7.18 3.44
C GLY A 195 11.07 8.41 4.06
N ARG A 196 11.15 9.52 3.31
CA ARG A 196 11.69 10.81 3.77
C ARG A 196 10.62 11.73 4.37
N GLY A 197 9.35 11.35 4.28
CA GLY A 197 8.21 12.07 4.83
C GLY A 197 7.49 12.99 3.85
N ASP A 198 7.84 12.97 2.56
CA ASP A 198 7.11 13.73 1.54
C ASP A 198 5.73 13.09 1.29
N LEU A 199 4.67 13.88 1.34
CA LEU A 199 3.31 13.39 1.17
C LEU A 199 3.01 13.05 -0.28
N VAL A 200 2.47 11.85 -0.49
CA VAL A 200 1.97 11.39 -1.79
C VAL A 200 0.45 11.54 -1.87
N GLU A 201 -0.26 11.10 -0.83
CA GLU A 201 -1.72 11.23 -0.76
C GLU A 201 -2.19 11.26 0.69
N VAL A 202 -3.22 12.06 0.97
CA VAL A 202 -3.91 12.11 2.25
C VAL A 202 -5.41 12.04 1.99
N GLN A 203 -6.07 11.10 2.63
CA GLN A 203 -7.53 10.95 2.62
C GLN A 203 -8.00 10.93 4.07
N ALA A 204 -8.80 11.90 4.48
CA ALA A 204 -9.37 11.96 5.82
C ALA A 204 -10.88 12.24 5.74
N SER A 205 -11.66 11.42 6.41
CA SER A 205 -13.12 11.45 6.39
C SER A 205 -13.66 11.53 7.81
N ALA A 206 -14.61 12.43 8.00
CA ALA A 206 -15.43 12.50 9.20
C ALA A 206 -16.59 11.48 9.09
N GLU A 207 -16.66 10.52 10.01
CA GLU A 207 -17.68 9.46 10.01
C GLU A 207 -18.82 9.75 10.99
N ALA A 208 -18.53 10.38 12.14
CA ALA A 208 -19.54 10.72 13.16
C ALA A 208 -19.89 12.22 13.21
N GLY A 209 -19.01 13.08 12.67
CA GLY A 209 -19.18 14.54 12.65
C GLY A 209 -17.90 15.25 12.21
N PRO A 210 -17.99 16.54 11.81
CA PRO A 210 -16.81 17.29 11.39
C PRO A 210 -15.79 17.40 12.54
N PHE A 211 -14.51 17.35 12.20
CA PHE A 211 -13.41 17.44 13.17
C PHE A 211 -12.68 18.80 13.06
N PRO A 212 -12.04 19.28 14.14
CA PRO A 212 -11.35 20.57 14.12
C PRO A 212 -10.13 20.53 13.20
N PRO A 213 -9.81 21.62 12.47
CA PRO A 213 -8.62 21.67 11.60
C PRO A 213 -7.30 21.35 12.29
N ALA A 214 -7.21 21.61 13.60
CA ALA A 214 -6.04 21.30 14.42
C ALA A 214 -5.74 19.79 14.51
N LEU A 215 -6.70 18.92 14.23
CA LEU A 215 -6.50 17.47 14.22
C LEU A 215 -5.66 17.00 13.02
N LEU A 216 -5.69 17.72 11.88
CA LEU A 216 -4.90 17.36 10.69
C LEU A 216 -3.39 17.28 10.94
N PRO A 217 -2.72 18.28 11.55
CA PRO A 217 -1.30 18.18 11.85
C PRO A 217 -0.98 17.09 12.88
N GLU A 218 -1.87 16.81 13.83
CA GLU A 218 -1.70 15.70 14.80
C GLU A 218 -1.74 14.34 14.10
N MET A 219 -2.74 14.13 13.23
CA MET A 219 -2.85 12.95 12.37
C MET A 219 -1.61 12.80 11.48
N LEU A 220 -1.16 13.89 10.85
CA LEU A 220 0.02 13.88 9.99
C LEU A 220 1.29 13.47 10.76
N ALA A 221 1.55 14.05 11.93
CA ALA A 221 2.71 13.71 12.74
C ALA A 221 2.71 12.22 13.14
N LEU A 222 1.54 11.70 13.51
CA LEU A 222 1.36 10.29 13.85
C LEU A 222 1.55 9.38 12.63
N ALA A 223 1.00 9.77 11.48
CA ALA A 223 1.16 9.05 10.22
C ALA A 223 2.63 8.92 9.82
N LEU A 224 3.38 10.03 9.85
CA LEU A 224 4.79 10.04 9.49
C LEU A 224 5.64 9.17 10.42
N THR A 225 5.28 9.09 11.71
CA THR A 225 5.92 8.17 12.66
C THR A 225 5.69 6.71 12.25
N GLY A 226 4.46 6.34 11.90
CA GLY A 226 4.13 5.00 11.41
C GLY A 226 4.83 4.66 10.08
N ILE A 227 4.81 5.60 9.13
CA ILE A 227 5.43 5.45 7.81
C ILE A 227 6.95 5.30 7.92
N GLY A 228 7.60 6.06 8.80
CA GLY A 228 9.04 5.90 9.05
C GLY A 228 9.41 4.49 9.53
N ARG A 229 8.57 3.88 10.39
CA ARG A 229 8.77 2.48 10.84
C ARG A 229 8.58 1.48 9.69
N LEU A 230 7.60 1.72 8.80
CA LEU A 230 7.38 0.88 7.63
C LEU A 230 8.50 0.98 6.60
N ALA A 231 9.02 2.18 6.37
CA ALA A 231 10.13 2.44 5.46
C ALA A 231 11.39 1.64 5.88
N LEU A 232 11.70 1.62 7.18
CA LEU A 232 12.78 0.81 7.73
C LEU A 232 12.54 -0.70 7.52
N LEU A 233 11.32 -1.18 7.78
CA LEU A 233 10.96 -2.59 7.56
C LEU A 233 11.09 -2.98 6.07
N GLN A 234 10.61 -2.14 5.16
CA GLN A 234 10.75 -2.36 3.72
C GLN A 234 12.23 -2.39 3.31
N GLN A 235 13.05 -1.49 3.87
CA GLN A 235 14.50 -1.47 3.61
C GLN A 235 15.16 -2.77 4.07
N GLU A 236 14.85 -3.24 5.28
CA GLU A 236 15.37 -4.50 5.81
C GLU A 236 15.00 -5.67 4.88
N VAL A 237 13.72 -5.76 4.50
CA VAL A 237 13.20 -6.80 3.62
C VAL A 237 13.85 -6.77 2.24
N LEU A 238 14.07 -5.59 1.66
CA LEU A 238 14.64 -5.46 0.32
C LEU A 238 16.18 -5.58 0.28
N SER A 239 16.86 -5.33 1.41
CA SER A 239 18.33 -5.27 1.49
C SER A 239 19.08 -6.47 0.87
N PRO A 240 18.59 -7.73 0.91
CA PRO A 240 19.30 -8.85 0.29
C PRO A 240 19.37 -8.78 -1.24
N TRP A 241 18.45 -8.05 -1.88
CA TRP A 241 18.37 -7.92 -3.35
C TRP A 241 18.68 -6.50 -3.83
N LEU A 242 18.34 -5.51 -3.02
CA LEU A 242 18.39 -4.08 -3.34
C LEU A 242 18.96 -3.29 -2.14
N PRO A 243 20.28 -3.29 -1.94
CA PRO A 243 20.94 -2.52 -0.88
C PRO A 243 21.08 -1.04 -1.30
N VAL A 244 19.96 -0.41 -1.69
CA VAL A 244 19.89 1.00 -2.10
C VAL A 244 19.42 1.88 -0.94
N PRO A 245 20.04 3.04 -0.70
CA PRO A 245 19.49 4.05 0.18
C PRO A 245 18.39 4.82 -0.57
N TRP A 246 17.17 4.79 -0.04
CA TRP A 246 15.98 5.38 -0.67
C TRP A 246 15.73 6.84 -0.26
#